data_AF-A0A815XA35-F1
#
_entry.id   AF-A0A815XA35-F1
#
_cell.length_a   1.000
_cell.length_b   1.000
_cell.length_c   1.000
_cell.angle_alpha   90.00
_cell.angle_beta   90.00
_cell.angle_gamma   90.00
#
_symmetry.space_group_name_H-M   'P 1'
#
loop_
_entity.id
_entity.type
_entity.pdbx_description
1 polymer ?
#
loop_
_entity_poly.entity_id
_entity_poly.type
_entity_poly.pdbx_seq_one_letter_code
_entity_poly.pdbx_strand_id
1 'polypeptide(L)'
;MSNSVGLGNVWRFPFLAAQNGGGAFLIPYFILYFLIGAPLYYLELSLGQFSSRGPAKAFILAKGWQGVGIAMIINSVFTMLYYNVVISWALFYFVLSFRKRLLWADCGYWWNTCACFVPGNTGRPQGCNEIDLAALSNVSNATALKRTPATDEFY
;
A
#
# COMPACT_ATOMS: atom_id res chain seq x y z
N MET A 1 -12.79 -6.12 16.96
CA MET A 1 -13.39 -5.53 15.74
C MET A 1 -12.53 -4.46 15.08
N SER A 2 -11.63 -3.74 15.79
CA SER A 2 -10.75 -2.72 15.15
C SER A 2 -9.62 -3.28 14.25
N ASN A 3 -9.29 -4.58 14.33
CA ASN A 3 -8.18 -5.18 13.55
C ASN A 3 -8.59 -5.71 12.16
N SER A 4 -9.85 -5.58 11.76
CA SER A 4 -10.37 -6.21 10.53
C SER A 4 -10.34 -5.31 9.30
N VAL A 5 -10.08 -4.01 9.50
CA VAL A 5 -9.99 -3.03 8.41
C VAL A 5 -8.58 -2.43 8.43
N GLY A 6 -7.71 -2.94 7.55
CA GLY A 6 -6.36 -2.41 7.35
C GLY A 6 -6.29 -1.46 6.16
N LEU A 7 -5.31 -0.55 6.17
CA LEU A 7 -5.00 0.36 5.05
C LEU A 7 -4.82 -0.41 3.73
N GLY A 8 -4.29 -1.64 3.82
CA GLY A 8 -4.13 -2.57 2.71
C GLY A 8 -5.43 -2.96 1.99
N ASN A 9 -6.54 -3.05 2.71
CA ASN A 9 -7.84 -3.38 2.12
C ASN A 9 -8.39 -2.22 1.28
N VAL A 10 -8.06 -0.98 1.62
CA VAL A 10 -8.58 0.22 0.95
C VAL A 10 -7.96 0.40 -0.43
N TRP A 11 -6.67 0.11 -0.60
CA TRP A 11 -5.98 0.29 -1.89
C TRP A 11 -5.92 -1.00 -2.72
N ARG A 12 -5.79 -2.18 -2.11
CA ARG A 12 -5.45 -3.41 -2.85
C ARG A 12 -6.68 -4.09 -3.41
N PHE A 13 -7.76 -4.06 -2.66
CA PHE A 13 -9.04 -4.62 -3.07
C PHE A 13 -9.58 -3.97 -4.36
N PRO A 14 -9.72 -2.62 -4.46
CA PRO A 14 -10.22 -2.02 -5.69
C PRO A 14 -9.28 -2.20 -6.88
N PHE A 15 -7.95 -2.19 -6.65
CA PHE A 15 -6.97 -2.41 -7.72
C PHE A 15 -7.08 -3.82 -8.32
N LEU A 16 -7.17 -4.84 -7.46
CA LEU A 16 -7.25 -6.22 -7.88
C LEU A 16 -8.61 -6.55 -8.51
N ALA A 17 -9.69 -5.96 -7.98
CA ALA A 17 -11.03 -6.07 -8.57
C ALA A 17 -11.06 -5.40 -9.95
N ALA A 18 -10.50 -4.20 -10.12
CA ALA A 18 -10.49 -3.49 -11.39
C ALA A 18 -9.77 -4.26 -12.51
N GLN A 19 -8.66 -4.94 -12.21
CA GLN A 19 -7.95 -5.75 -13.21
C GLN A 19 -8.65 -7.08 -13.54
N ASN A 20 -9.35 -7.69 -12.59
CA ASN A 20 -9.93 -9.03 -12.74
C ASN A 20 -11.45 -9.02 -13.02
N GLY A 21 -11.95 -8.01 -13.74
CA GLY A 21 -13.35 -7.97 -14.19
C GLY A 21 -14.33 -7.30 -13.21
N GLY A 22 -13.83 -6.42 -12.33
CA GLY A 22 -14.63 -5.57 -11.44
C GLY A 22 -15.46 -6.37 -10.45
N GLY A 23 -16.78 -6.22 -10.51
CA GLY A 23 -17.72 -6.85 -9.58
C GLY A 23 -17.76 -8.38 -9.64
N ALA A 24 -17.38 -8.99 -10.77
CA ALA A 24 -17.33 -10.45 -10.91
C ALA A 24 -16.24 -11.09 -10.03
N PHE A 25 -15.22 -10.33 -9.64
CA PHE A 25 -14.15 -10.77 -8.72
C PHE A 25 -14.65 -11.00 -7.28
N LEU A 26 -15.79 -10.42 -6.88
CA LEU A 26 -16.34 -10.63 -5.53
C LEU A 26 -16.84 -12.07 -5.32
N ILE A 27 -17.32 -12.74 -6.37
CA ILE A 27 -17.89 -14.09 -6.28
C ILE A 27 -16.83 -15.09 -5.77
N PRO A 28 -15.66 -15.27 -6.42
CA PRO A 28 -14.62 -16.15 -5.90
C PRO A 28 -14.04 -15.67 -4.56
N TYR A 29 -13.99 -14.34 -4.33
CA TYR A 29 -13.52 -13.78 -3.07
C TYR A 29 -14.38 -14.24 -1.88
N PHE A 30 -15.71 -14.16 -1.98
CA PHE A 30 -16.59 -14.62 -0.91
C PHE A 30 -16.56 -16.13 -0.73
N ILE A 31 -16.49 -16.90 -1.82
CA ILE A 31 -16.41 -18.37 -1.75
C ILE A 31 -15.15 -18.79 -0.97
N LEU A 32 -13.99 -18.22 -1.31
CA LEU A 32 -12.73 -18.50 -0.59
C LEU A 32 -12.77 -17.97 0.84
N TYR A 33 -13.41 -16.83 1.08
CA TYR A 33 -13.59 -16.28 2.41
C TYR A 33 -14.40 -17.23 3.30
N PHE A 34 -15.54 -17.75 2.85
CA PHE A 34 -16.35 -18.67 3.65
C PHE A 34 -15.71 -20.06 3.79
N LEU A 35 -15.05 -20.58 2.75
CA LEU A 35 -14.45 -21.91 2.77
C LEU A 35 -13.14 -21.99 3.55
N ILE A 36 -12.31 -20.94 3.50
CA ILE A 36 -10.95 -20.96 4.07
C ILE A 36 -10.79 -19.86 5.12
N GLY A 37 -11.20 -18.63 4.81
CA GLY A 37 -11.00 -17.47 5.70
C GLY A 37 -11.74 -17.62 7.04
N ALA A 38 -13.04 -17.84 6.99
CA ALA A 38 -13.90 -17.99 8.17
C ALA A 38 -13.47 -19.16 9.08
N PRO A 39 -13.26 -20.39 8.58
CA PRO A 39 -12.84 -21.50 9.44
C PRO A 39 -11.43 -21.31 10.02
N LEU A 40 -10.49 -20.75 9.25
CA LEU A 40 -9.14 -20.50 9.73
C LEU A 40 -9.12 -19.41 10.83
N TYR A 41 -9.91 -18.35 10.65
CA TYR A 41 -10.10 -17.32 11.68
C TYR A 41 -10.73 -17.88 12.95
N TYR A 42 -11.76 -18.73 12.82
CA TYR A 42 -12.38 -19.40 13.97
C TYR A 42 -11.42 -20.34 14.70
N LEU A 43 -10.59 -21.06 13.96
CA LEU A 43 -9.56 -21.94 14.52
C LEU A 43 -8.52 -21.14 15.30
N GLU A 44 -8.07 -20.01 14.77
CA GLU A 44 -7.10 -19.15 15.45
C GLU A 44 -7.68 -18.53 16.73
N LEU A 45 -8.93 -18.07 16.68
CA LEU A 45 -9.62 -17.56 17.87
C LEU A 45 -9.82 -18.65 18.93
N SER A 46 -10.28 -19.84 18.54
CA SER A 46 -10.50 -20.93 19.49
C SER A 46 -9.19 -21.42 20.13
N LEU A 47 -8.10 -21.51 19.36
CA LEU A 47 -6.75 -21.78 19.89
C LEU A 47 -6.27 -20.70 20.86
N GLY A 48 -6.49 -19.42 20.53
CA GLY A 48 -6.14 -18.30 21.40
C GLY A 48 -6.88 -18.34 22.74
N GLN A 49 -8.18 -18.61 22.71
CA GLN A 49 -9.01 -18.74 23.92
C GLN A 49 -8.63 -19.98 24.74
N PHE A 50 -8.46 -21.14 24.10
CA PHE A 50 -8.12 -22.40 24.79
C PHE A 50 -6.74 -22.36 25.43
N SER A 51 -5.74 -21.78 24.76
CA SER A 51 -4.39 -21.70 25.30
C SER A 51 -4.27 -20.72 26.47
N SER A 52 -5.05 -19.63 26.45
CA SER A 52 -4.97 -18.52 27.42
C SER A 52 -3.52 -18.05 27.67
N ARG A 53 -2.64 -18.28 26.70
CA ARG A 53 -1.20 -18.00 26.72
C ARG A 53 -0.81 -17.47 25.34
N GLY A 54 0.28 -16.69 25.31
CA GLY A 54 0.77 -16.10 24.06
C GLY A 54 1.15 -17.14 22.99
N PRO A 55 1.23 -16.72 21.71
CA PRO A 55 1.40 -17.62 20.54
C PRO A 55 2.64 -18.52 20.61
N ALA A 56 3.73 -18.08 21.26
CA ALA A 56 4.91 -18.91 21.50
C ALA A 56 4.68 -20.09 22.45
N LYS A 57 3.72 -19.97 23.39
CA LYS A 57 3.38 -20.99 24.37
C LYS A 57 2.10 -21.76 24.02
N ALA A 58 1.38 -21.33 22.98
CA ALA A 58 0.16 -21.99 22.53
C ALA A 58 0.40 -23.37 21.92
N PHE A 59 1.55 -23.56 21.26
CA PHE A 59 1.91 -24.82 20.60
C PHE A 59 2.72 -25.79 21.47
N ILE A 60 2.74 -25.62 22.79
CA ILE A 60 3.48 -26.53 23.70
C ILE A 60 2.94 -27.98 23.63
N LEU A 61 1.66 -28.16 23.30
CA LEU A 61 1.03 -29.48 23.16
C LEU A 61 1.53 -30.27 21.94
N ALA A 62 2.05 -29.59 20.92
CA ALA A 62 2.60 -30.18 19.70
C ALA A 62 4.01 -29.64 19.46
N LYS A 63 5.02 -30.30 20.03
CA LYS A 63 6.44 -29.86 20.01
C LYS A 63 7.01 -29.62 18.60
N GLY A 64 6.44 -30.22 17.55
CA GLY A 64 6.79 -29.96 16.15
C GLY A 64 6.28 -28.61 15.60
N TRP A 65 5.26 -28.00 16.21
CA TRP A 65 4.62 -26.76 15.75
C TRP A 65 5.11 -25.53 16.53
N GLN A 66 6.10 -25.70 17.40
CA GLN A 66 6.69 -24.61 18.19
C GLN A 66 7.32 -23.51 17.30
N GLY A 67 7.81 -23.88 16.11
CA GLY A 67 8.32 -22.92 15.11
C GLY A 67 7.25 -21.96 14.59
N VAL A 68 5.99 -22.38 14.52
CA VAL A 68 4.87 -21.54 14.04
C VAL A 68 4.62 -20.38 15.01
N GLY A 69 4.66 -20.65 16.32
CA GLY A 69 4.49 -19.62 17.34
C GLY A 69 5.60 -18.56 17.33
N ILE A 70 6.84 -18.97 17.03
CA ILE A 70 7.98 -18.04 16.88
C ILE A 70 7.85 -17.22 15.59
N ALA A 71 7.47 -17.87 14.48
CA ALA A 71 7.24 -17.19 13.20
C ALA A 71 6.13 -16.14 13.30
N MET A 72 5.06 -16.40 14.06
CA MET A 72 4.00 -15.42 14.33
C MET A 72 4.53 -14.16 15.05
N ILE A 73 5.45 -14.32 16.01
CA ILE A 73 6.06 -13.19 16.72
C ILE A 73 6.95 -12.39 15.77
N ILE A 74 7.80 -13.07 14.99
CA ILE A 74 8.68 -12.41 14.01
C ILE A 74 7.83 -11.64 12.98
N ASN A 75 6.79 -12.27 12.43
CA ASN A 75 5.88 -11.62 11.49
C ASN A 75 5.20 -10.38 12.10
N SER A 76 4.83 -10.44 13.38
CA SER A 76 4.25 -9.30 14.09
C SER A 76 5.24 -8.14 14.21
N VAL A 77 6.53 -8.41 14.47
CA VAL A 77 7.59 -7.39 14.52
C VAL A 77 7.81 -6.75 13.15
N PHE A 78 7.90 -7.53 12.08
CA PHE A 78 8.02 -6.99 10.72
C PHE A 78 6.83 -6.12 10.35
N THR A 79 5.62 -6.60 10.65
CA THR A 79 4.38 -5.87 10.39
C THR A 79 4.34 -4.55 11.17
N MET A 80 4.73 -4.56 12.45
CA MET A 80 4.86 -3.36 13.27
C MET A 80 5.81 -2.33 12.64
N LEU A 81 7.01 -2.74 12.22
CA LEU A 81 7.99 -1.84 11.61
C LEU A 81 7.46 -1.23 10.31
N TYR A 82 6.89 -2.04 9.43
CA TYR A 82 6.31 -1.59 8.17
C TYR A 82 5.18 -0.57 8.39
N TYR A 83 4.20 -0.88 9.25
CA TYR A 83 3.07 0.03 9.48
C TYR A 83 3.47 1.34 10.13
N ASN A 84 4.47 1.36 11.03
CA ASN A 84 4.95 2.61 11.62
C ASN A 84 5.54 3.56 10.56
N VAL A 85 6.27 3.04 9.57
CA VAL A 85 6.78 3.86 8.45
C VAL A 85 5.63 4.44 7.63
N VAL A 86 4.64 3.61 7.28
CA VAL A 86 3.47 4.07 6.50
C VAL A 86 2.67 5.13 7.26
N ILE A 87 2.46 4.95 8.56
CA ILE A 87 1.76 5.94 9.41
C ILE A 87 2.57 7.24 9.49
N SER A 88 3.89 7.17 9.60
CA SER A 88 4.77 8.36 9.60
C SER A 88 4.60 9.16 8.31
N TRP A 89 4.60 8.49 7.16
CA TRP A 89 4.37 9.14 5.86
C TRP A 89 2.95 9.72 5.77
N ALA A 90 1.94 8.99 6.23
CA ALA A 90 0.56 9.48 6.25
C ALA A 90 0.41 10.74 7.13
N LEU A 91 1.03 10.76 8.31
CA LEU A 91 1.03 11.94 9.19
C LEU A 91 1.78 13.12 8.58
N PHE A 92 2.92 12.87 7.93
CA PHE A 92 3.66 13.89 7.20
C PHE A 92 2.78 14.53 6.11
N TYR A 93 2.16 13.72 5.25
CA TYR A 93 1.25 14.21 4.21
C TYR A 93 -0.02 14.87 4.78
N PHE A 94 -0.52 14.38 5.91
CA PHE A 94 -1.67 14.96 6.61
C PHE A 94 -1.36 16.39 7.10
N VAL A 95 -0.22 16.59 7.76
CA VAL A 95 0.20 17.93 8.21
C VAL A 95 0.44 18.86 7.01
N LEU A 96 1.02 18.34 5.93
CA LEU A 96 1.25 19.10 4.70
C LEU A 96 -0.03 19.52 3.98
N SER A 97 -1.13 18.81 4.21
CA SER A 97 -2.44 19.12 3.61
C SER A 97 -3.09 20.38 4.18
N PHE A 98 -2.66 20.87 5.35
CA PHE A 98 -3.13 22.15 5.89
C PHE A 98 -2.52 23.39 5.22
N ARG A 99 -1.58 23.22 4.29
CA ARG A 99 -1.02 24.33 3.53
C ARG A 99 -2.02 24.84 2.48
N LYS A 100 -2.05 26.17 2.26
CA LYS A 100 -2.92 26.82 1.27
C LYS A 100 -2.71 26.33 -0.16
N ARG A 101 -1.49 25.92 -0.51
CA ARG A 101 -1.17 25.22 -1.76
C ARG A 101 -0.49 23.91 -1.42
N LEU A 102 -0.97 22.83 -2.02
CA LEU A 102 -0.44 21.49 -1.81
C LEU A 102 0.84 21.32 -2.62
N LEU A 103 1.87 20.74 -2.01
CA LEU A 103 3.18 20.55 -2.62
C LEU A 103 3.16 19.70 -3.91
N TRP A 104 2.23 18.75 -3.98
CA TRP A 104 2.05 17.86 -5.13
C TRP A 104 1.06 18.40 -6.17
N ALA A 105 0.53 19.61 -5.97
CA ALA A 105 -0.32 20.27 -6.97
C ALA A 105 0.50 21.10 -7.97
N ASP A 106 1.75 21.47 -7.64
CA ASP A 106 2.59 22.35 -8.45
C ASP A 106 3.96 21.70 -8.73
N CYS A 107 4.48 21.89 -9.95
CA CYS A 107 5.81 21.39 -10.36
C CYS A 107 6.99 22.30 -9.96
N GLY A 108 6.77 23.35 -9.15
CA GLY A 108 7.77 24.40 -8.88
C GLY A 108 8.84 24.10 -7.81
N TYR A 109 9.01 22.85 -7.39
CA TYR A 109 9.95 22.45 -6.34
C TYR A 109 11.20 21.76 -6.91
N TRP A 110 12.29 21.77 -6.14
CA TRP A 110 13.62 21.28 -6.56
C TRP A 110 13.70 19.75 -6.73
N TRP A 111 12.79 19.00 -6.11
CA TRP A 111 12.72 17.55 -6.26
C TRP A 111 11.97 17.11 -7.53
N ASN A 112 11.33 18.04 -8.24
CA ASN A 112 10.57 17.73 -9.44
C ASN A 112 11.51 17.62 -10.64
N THR A 113 11.31 16.59 -11.45
CA THR A 113 12.03 16.41 -12.71
C THR A 113 11.44 17.25 -13.84
N CYS A 114 12.19 17.44 -14.92
CA CYS A 114 11.71 18.19 -16.10
C CYS A 114 10.50 17.56 -16.79
N ALA A 115 10.19 16.28 -16.51
CA ALA A 115 9.01 15.58 -17.01
C ALA A 115 7.73 15.85 -16.19
N CYS A 116 7.80 16.68 -15.14
CA CYS A 116 6.64 17.03 -14.33
C CYS A 116 5.63 17.85 -15.15
N PHE A 117 4.36 17.43 -15.14
CA PHE A 117 3.29 18.06 -15.91
C PHE A 117 2.03 18.25 -15.06
N VAL A 118 1.51 19.48 -15.00
CA VAL A 118 0.24 19.83 -14.34
C VAL A 118 -0.76 20.33 -15.39
N PRO A 119 -1.95 19.73 -15.52
CA PRO A 119 -2.98 20.21 -16.43
C PRO A 119 -3.38 21.65 -16.12
N GLY A 120 -3.22 22.56 -17.08
CA GLY A 120 -3.63 23.96 -16.94
C GLY A 120 -2.63 24.90 -16.26
N ASN A 121 -1.46 24.42 -15.83
CA ASN A 121 -0.38 25.26 -15.30
C ASN A 121 0.89 25.06 -16.15
N THR A 122 1.35 26.10 -16.85
CA THR A 122 2.57 26.08 -17.69
C THR A 122 3.85 26.35 -16.87
N GLY A 123 3.79 26.22 -15.55
CA GLY A 123 4.94 26.44 -14.67
C GLY A 123 6.05 25.43 -14.95
N ARG A 124 7.18 25.91 -15.51
CA ARG A 124 8.38 25.09 -15.69
C ARG A 124 8.94 24.69 -14.32
N PRO A 125 9.31 23.41 -14.10
CA PRO A 125 10.07 23.01 -12.92
C PRO A 125 11.39 23.78 -12.83
N GLN A 126 11.82 24.10 -11.60
CA GLN A 126 13.06 24.86 -11.36
C GLN A 126 14.27 24.04 -11.80
N GLY A 127 15.12 24.61 -12.67
CA GLY A 127 16.37 23.98 -13.12
C GLY A 127 16.32 23.28 -14.49
N CYS A 128 15.21 23.38 -15.23
CA CYS A 128 15.10 22.81 -16.57
C CYS A 128 15.40 23.84 -17.66
N ASN A 129 16.35 23.52 -18.53
CA ASN A 129 16.75 24.37 -19.64
C ASN A 129 15.91 24.09 -20.90
N GLU A 130 15.99 24.96 -21.90
CA GLU A 130 15.26 24.78 -23.18
C GLU A 130 15.65 23.49 -23.90
N ILE A 131 16.88 23.02 -23.72
CA ILE A 131 17.41 21.78 -24.30
C ILE A 131 16.73 20.55 -23.69
N ASP A 132 16.48 20.56 -22.37
CA ASP A 132 15.83 19.44 -21.66
C ASP A 132 14.35 19.34 -22.05
N LEU A 133 13.69 20.48 -22.24
CA LEU A 133 12.31 20.55 -22.72
C LEU A 133 12.20 20.07 -24.17
N ALA A 134 13.18 20.41 -25.01
CA ALA A 134 13.26 19.92 -26.39
C ALA A 134 13.51 18.39 -26.43
N ALA A 135 14.37 17.86 -25.56
CA ALA A 135 14.60 16.42 -25.42
C ALA A 135 13.33 15.68 -24.98
N LEU A 136 12.59 16.22 -24.02
CA LEU A 136 11.30 15.65 -23.58
C LEU A 136 10.22 15.71 -24.67
N SER A 137 10.20 16.76 -25.50
CA SER A 137 9.27 16.84 -26.64
C SER A 137 9.57 15.78 -27.72
N ASN A 138 10.85 15.53 -28.01
CA ASN A 138 11.26 14.46 -28.93
C ASN A 138 10.96 13.07 -28.37
N VAL A 139 11.15 12.88 -27.05
CA VAL A 139 10.77 11.63 -26.37
C VAL A 139 9.25 11.47 -26.34
N SER A 140 8.47 12.53 -26.13
CA SER A 140 7.00 12.45 -26.11
C SER A 140 6.39 12.02 -27.46
N ASN A 141 7.05 12.35 -28.58
CA ASN A 141 6.69 11.85 -29.90
C ASN A 141 7.15 10.40 -30.15
N ALA A 142 8.21 9.94 -29.46
CA ALA A 142 8.78 8.59 -29.61
C ALA A 142 8.18 7.57 -28.62
N THR A 143 7.69 8.02 -27.46
CA THR A 143 7.02 7.24 -26.43
C THR A 143 5.90 8.08 -25.85
N ALA A 144 4.65 7.70 -26.12
CA ALA A 144 3.50 8.23 -25.40
C ALA A 144 3.73 7.98 -23.90
N LEU A 145 4.13 9.02 -23.17
CA LEU A 145 4.50 8.94 -21.76
C LEU A 145 3.33 8.33 -21.00
N LYS A 146 3.50 7.07 -20.61
CA LYS A 146 2.60 6.37 -19.70
C LYS A 146 2.66 7.17 -18.41
N ARG A 147 1.61 7.96 -18.11
CA ARG A 147 1.45 8.61 -16.80
C ARG A 147 1.72 7.53 -15.77
N THR A 148 2.77 7.67 -14.98
CA THR A 148 2.95 6.80 -13.82
C THR A 148 1.74 7.06 -12.94
N PRO A 149 0.84 6.08 -12.77
CA PRO A 149 -0.19 6.24 -11.78
C PRO A 149 0.53 6.35 -10.43
N ALA A 150 0.04 7.22 -9.55
CA ALA A 150 0.61 7.45 -8.22
C ALA A 150 0.77 6.16 -7.38
N THR A 151 0.24 5.03 -7.85
CA THR A 151 0.29 3.71 -7.24
C THR A 151 1.59 2.93 -7.49
N ASP A 152 2.39 3.29 -8.50
CA ASP A 152 3.64 2.57 -8.82
C ASP A 152 4.83 3.01 -7.92
N GLU A 153 4.67 4.07 -7.10
CA GLU A 153 5.68 4.53 -6.13
C GLU A 153 5.58 3.86 -4.75
N PHE A 154 4.54 3.05 -4.52
CA PHE A 154 4.27 2.42 -3.22
C PHE A 154 4.55 0.91 -3.20
N TYR A 155 5.19 0.38 -4.25
CA TYR A 155 5.63 -1.00 -4.35
C TYR A 155 7.15 -1.13 -4.36
#